data_AF-A0A1G0JAF8-F1
#
_entry.id   AF-A0A1G0JAF8-F1
#
_cell.length_a   1.000
_cell.length_b   1.000
_cell.length_c   1.000
_cell.angle_alpha   90.00
_cell.angle_beta   90.00
_cell.angle_gamma   90.00
#
_symmetry.space_group_name_H-M   'P 1'
#
loop_
_entity.id
_entity.type
_entity.pdbx_description
1 polymer ?
#
loop_
_entity_poly.entity_id
_entity_poly.type
_entity_poly.pdbx_seq_one_letter_code
_entity_poly.pdbx_strand_id
1 'polypeptide(L)'
;MTVVLASAAIADAGAAPTSIGGGAYTEEQAAAGKALFDRSCSTCHNADYYKTVFQTWRGQPLLYLFEQVMSAMPADNPGSFSDVEYESIMAYVLQITGFPAGDAPLSYSNGTMEEIAIEPAS
;
A
#
# COMPACT_ATOMS: atom_id res chain seq x y z
N MET A 1 7.45 44.19 -24.61
CA MET A 1 6.97 42.79 -24.53
C MET A 1 7.91 42.05 -23.61
N THR A 2 7.54 41.94 -22.33
CA THR A 2 8.30 41.19 -21.33
C THR A 2 7.94 39.72 -21.45
N VAL A 3 8.93 38.87 -21.72
CA VAL A 3 8.77 37.41 -21.72
C VAL A 3 8.97 36.94 -20.29
N VAL A 4 7.90 36.42 -19.67
CA VAL A 4 7.97 35.73 -18.39
C VAL A 4 8.32 34.27 -18.68
N LEU A 5 9.53 33.86 -18.32
CA LEU A 5 9.95 32.46 -18.32
C LEU A 5 9.33 31.79 -17.09
N ALA A 6 8.35 30.92 -17.32
CA ALA A 6 7.83 30.02 -16.29
C ALA A 6 8.84 28.88 -16.08
N SER A 7 9.51 28.86 -14.94
CA SER A 7 10.30 27.69 -14.51
C SER A 7 9.33 26.59 -14.08
N ALA A 8 9.27 25.50 -14.84
CA ALA A 8 8.64 24.28 -14.39
C ALA A 8 9.45 23.71 -13.23
N ALA A 9 8.82 23.63 -12.05
CA ALA A 9 9.36 22.86 -10.95
C ALA A 9 9.36 21.39 -11.37
N ILE A 10 10.57 20.81 -11.47
CA ILE A 10 10.73 19.37 -11.59
C ILE A 10 10.28 18.85 -10.22
N ALA A 11 9.13 18.15 -10.18
CA ALA A 11 8.77 17.38 -9.00
C ALA A 11 9.90 16.38 -8.80
N ASP A 12 10.66 16.54 -7.72
CA ASP A 12 11.55 15.51 -7.22
C ASP A 12 10.62 14.33 -6.94
N ALA A 13 10.67 13.30 -7.78
CA ALA A 13 10.03 12.04 -7.47
C ALA A 13 10.76 11.54 -6.22
N GLY A 14 10.17 11.83 -5.06
CA GLY A 14 10.76 11.51 -3.76
C GLY A 14 11.23 10.06 -3.78
N ALA A 15 12.40 9.83 -3.21
CA ALA A 15 13.00 8.50 -3.16
C ALA A 15 11.96 7.47 -2.69
N ALA A 16 11.90 6.33 -3.39
CA ALA A 16 10.93 5.29 -3.08
C ALA A 16 11.04 4.91 -1.59
N PRO A 17 9.90 4.75 -0.90
CA PRO A 17 9.88 4.47 0.52
C PRO A 17 10.54 3.12 0.79
N THR A 18 11.39 3.05 1.82
CA THR A 18 12.05 1.81 2.24
C THR A 18 11.28 1.09 3.36
N SER A 19 10.18 1.68 3.84
CA SER A 19 9.28 1.04 4.80
C SER A 19 7.85 1.55 4.66
N ILE A 20 6.90 0.78 5.19
CA ILE A 20 5.48 1.18 5.24
C ILE A 20 5.26 2.47 6.03
N GLY A 21 6.12 2.76 7.01
CA GLY A 21 6.12 4.04 7.72
C GLY A 21 6.56 5.24 6.89
N GLY A 22 7.27 5.02 5.78
CA GLY A 22 7.77 6.07 4.89
C GLY A 22 6.79 6.52 3.80
N GLY A 23 5.55 6.00 3.78
CA GLY A 23 4.57 6.37 2.75
C GLY A 23 4.59 5.43 1.54
N ALA A 24 4.29 4.15 1.74
CA ALA A 24 4.42 3.08 0.73
C ALA A 24 3.32 3.01 -0.34
N TYR A 25 2.35 3.91 -0.32
CA TYR A 25 1.16 3.87 -1.19
C TYR A 25 0.61 5.28 -1.41
N THR A 26 -0.19 5.50 -2.46
CA THR A 26 -0.86 6.81 -2.67
C THR A 26 -2.27 6.85 -2.09
N GLU A 27 -2.75 8.07 -1.79
CA GLU A 27 -4.13 8.26 -1.32
C GLU A 27 -5.17 7.70 -2.30
N GLU A 28 -4.93 7.81 -3.61
CA GLU A 28 -5.80 7.27 -4.66
C GLU A 28 -5.90 5.74 -4.60
N GLN A 29 -4.79 5.05 -4.34
CA GLN A 29 -4.80 3.59 -4.17
C GLN A 29 -5.60 3.18 -2.94
N ALA A 30 -5.43 3.87 -1.82
CA ALA A 30 -6.20 3.59 -0.61
C ALA A 30 -7.70 3.88 -0.80
N ALA A 31 -8.06 4.96 -1.50
CA ALA A 31 -9.44 5.27 -1.82
C ALA A 31 -10.09 4.18 -2.71
N ALA A 32 -9.38 3.71 -3.74
CA ALA A 32 -9.84 2.60 -4.58
C ALA A 32 -9.97 1.29 -3.76
N GLY A 33 -8.99 1.00 -2.90
CA GLY A 33 -8.96 -0.16 -2.04
C GLY A 33 -10.09 -0.21 -1.03
N LYS A 34 -10.52 0.93 -0.51
CA LYS A 34 -11.61 1.01 0.48
C LYS A 34 -12.88 0.32 -0.01
N ALA A 35 -13.30 0.58 -1.24
CA ALA A 35 -14.51 -0.01 -1.79
C ALA A 35 -14.42 -1.54 -1.91
N LEU A 36 -13.23 -2.05 -2.26
CA LEU A 36 -12.95 -3.49 -2.35
C LEU A 36 -12.89 -4.13 -0.96
N PHE A 37 -12.27 -3.45 0.00
CA PHE A 37 -12.17 -3.90 1.37
C PHE A 37 -13.55 -3.97 2.04
N ASP A 38 -14.36 -2.92 1.89
CA ASP A 38 -15.70 -2.85 2.47
C ASP A 38 -16.58 -4.01 1.98
N ARG A 39 -16.46 -4.38 0.69
CA ARG A 39 -17.29 -5.43 0.06
C ARG A 39 -16.85 -6.86 0.37
N SER A 40 -15.55 -7.10 0.59
CA SER A 40 -14.97 -8.45 0.59
C SER A 40 -14.11 -8.80 1.79
N CYS A 41 -13.69 -7.82 2.59
CA CYS A 41 -12.75 -8.05 3.71
C CYS A 41 -13.36 -7.65 5.06
N SER A 42 -14.17 -6.59 5.09
CA SER A 42 -14.63 -5.92 6.32
C SER A 42 -15.50 -6.77 7.24
N THR A 43 -16.12 -7.84 6.73
CA THR A 43 -16.92 -8.77 7.54
C THR A 43 -16.06 -9.54 8.56
N CYS A 44 -14.81 -9.85 8.20
CA CYS A 44 -13.90 -10.65 9.03
C CYS A 44 -12.69 -9.87 9.53
N HIS A 45 -12.25 -8.85 8.78
CA HIS A 45 -11.05 -8.08 9.07
C HIS A 45 -11.37 -6.62 9.41
N ASN A 46 -10.55 -6.04 10.28
CA ASN A 46 -10.65 -4.65 10.69
C ASN A 46 -9.27 -4.08 11.02
N ALA A 47 -9.20 -2.78 11.32
CA ALA A 47 -7.95 -2.10 11.62
C ALA A 47 -7.16 -2.75 12.78
N ASP A 48 -7.81 -3.18 13.86
CA ASP A 48 -7.11 -3.77 15.03
C ASP A 48 -6.53 -5.15 14.73
N TYR A 49 -7.21 -5.94 13.90
CA TYR A 49 -6.65 -7.17 13.34
C TYR A 49 -5.37 -6.88 12.57
N TYR A 50 -5.40 -5.93 11.63
CA TYR A 50 -4.22 -5.62 10.81
C TYR A 50 -3.08 -4.98 11.59
N LYS A 51 -3.37 -4.17 12.63
CA LYS A 51 -2.32 -3.71 13.56
C LYS A 51 -1.56 -4.90 14.14
N THR A 52 -2.27 -5.95 14.55
CA THR A 52 -1.64 -7.18 15.08
C THR A 52 -0.84 -7.90 14.00
N VAL A 53 -1.39 -8.05 12.79
CA VAL A 53 -0.68 -8.64 11.64
C VAL A 53 0.62 -7.88 11.37
N PHE A 54 0.58 -6.55 11.24
CA PHE A 54 1.79 -5.77 10.98
C PHE A 54 2.81 -5.88 12.11
N GLN A 55 2.41 -6.06 13.37
CA GLN A 55 3.36 -6.37 14.45
C GLN A 55 4.01 -7.75 14.30
N THR A 56 3.24 -8.78 13.89
CA THR A 56 3.76 -10.14 13.67
C THR A 56 4.75 -10.20 12.51
N TRP A 57 4.50 -9.43 11.46
CA TRP A 57 5.32 -9.42 10.24
C TRP A 57 6.45 -8.37 10.27
N ARG A 58 6.74 -7.77 11.43
CA ARG A 58 7.80 -6.77 11.55
C ARG A 58 9.14 -7.26 11.04
N GLY A 59 9.85 -6.36 10.35
CA GLY A 59 11.15 -6.61 9.75
C GLY A 59 11.11 -7.49 8.49
N GLN A 60 9.93 -7.93 8.04
CA GLN A 60 9.78 -8.63 6.77
C GLN A 60 9.50 -7.64 5.63
N PRO A 61 9.87 -7.98 4.38
CA PRO A 61 9.38 -7.30 3.19
C PRO A 61 7.85 -7.32 3.11
N LEU A 62 7.24 -6.22 2.68
CA LEU A 62 5.81 -6.11 2.43
C LEU A 62 5.35 -7.14 1.38
N LEU A 63 6.24 -7.47 0.42
CA LEU A 63 6.02 -8.49 -0.60
C LEU A 63 5.47 -9.80 -0.04
N TYR A 64 6.06 -10.32 1.04
CA TYR A 64 5.65 -11.64 1.56
C TYR A 64 4.25 -11.61 2.17
N LEU A 65 3.89 -10.53 2.86
CA LEU A 65 2.52 -10.36 3.36
C LEU A 65 1.55 -10.18 2.19
N PHE A 66 1.93 -9.42 1.16
CA PHE A 66 1.12 -9.21 -0.03
C PHE A 66 0.81 -10.52 -0.76
N GLU A 67 1.81 -11.35 -1.05
CA GLU A 67 1.65 -12.66 -1.68
C GLU A 67 0.82 -13.62 -0.83
N GLN A 68 0.99 -13.58 0.50
CA GLN A 68 0.16 -14.35 1.42
C GLN A 68 -1.33 -13.95 1.34
N VAL A 69 -1.62 -12.65 1.19
CA VAL A 69 -2.99 -12.16 0.99
C VAL A 69 -3.52 -12.60 -0.37
N MET A 70 -2.75 -12.44 -1.45
CA MET A 70 -3.20 -12.86 -2.79
C MET A 70 -3.54 -14.35 -2.84
N SER A 71 -2.71 -15.19 -2.23
CA SER A 71 -2.86 -16.65 -2.30
C SER A 71 -3.94 -17.21 -1.38
N ALA A 72 -4.33 -16.50 -0.32
CA ALA A 72 -5.24 -17.02 0.71
C ALA A 72 -6.54 -16.22 0.88
N MET A 73 -6.66 -15.04 0.27
CA MET A 73 -7.83 -14.17 0.40
C MET A 73 -8.46 -13.82 -0.95
N PRO A 74 -9.77 -13.53 -0.98
CA PRO A 74 -10.77 -13.76 0.09
C PRO A 74 -10.92 -15.23 0.49
N ALA A 75 -11.33 -15.52 1.72
CA ALA A 75 -11.36 -16.88 2.28
C ALA A 75 -12.26 -17.86 1.50
N ASP A 76 -13.32 -17.36 0.87
CA ASP A 76 -14.27 -18.11 0.05
C ASP A 76 -13.85 -18.20 -1.43
N ASN A 77 -12.97 -17.31 -1.89
CA ASN A 77 -12.50 -17.25 -3.27
C ASN A 77 -11.06 -16.72 -3.37
N PRO A 78 -10.03 -17.47 -2.92
CA PRO A 78 -8.65 -17.00 -2.93
C PRO A 78 -8.13 -16.66 -4.32
N GLY A 79 -7.34 -15.59 -4.46
CA GLY A 79 -6.74 -15.17 -5.73
C GLY A 79 -7.73 -14.60 -6.74
N SER A 80 -8.90 -14.12 -6.29
CA SER A 80 -9.98 -13.67 -7.18
C SER A 80 -9.91 -12.22 -7.62
N PHE A 81 -9.00 -11.43 -7.05
CA PHE A 81 -8.73 -10.07 -7.51
C PHE A 81 -7.52 -10.02 -8.44
N SER A 82 -7.46 -8.99 -9.26
CA SER A 82 -6.24 -8.66 -10.01
C SER A 82 -5.15 -8.10 -9.08
N ASP A 83 -3.89 -8.14 -9.52
CA ASP A 83 -2.75 -7.58 -8.77
C ASP A 83 -3.01 -6.12 -8.36
N VAL A 84 -3.55 -5.31 -9.27
CA VAL A 84 -3.87 -3.88 -9.02
C VAL A 84 -4.98 -3.69 -7.98
N GLU A 85 -5.96 -4.59 -7.96
CA GLU A 85 -7.00 -4.59 -6.93
C GLU A 85 -6.41 -4.99 -5.57
N TYR A 86 -5.52 -5.98 -5.52
CA TYR A 86 -4.81 -6.32 -4.27
C TYR A 86 -3.88 -5.19 -3.81
N GLU A 87 -3.16 -4.52 -4.70
CA GLU A 87 -2.34 -3.33 -4.40
C GLU A 87 -3.19 -2.25 -3.73
N SER A 88 -4.36 -1.97 -4.32
CA SER A 88 -5.32 -1.00 -3.78
C SER A 88 -5.84 -1.43 -2.41
N ILE A 89 -6.23 -2.70 -2.24
CA ILE A 89 -6.66 -3.26 -0.93
C ILE A 89 -5.55 -3.11 0.12
N MET A 90 -4.30 -3.45 -0.23
CA MET A 90 -3.16 -3.34 0.68
C MET A 90 -2.89 -1.88 1.06
N ALA A 91 -2.97 -0.95 0.10
CA ALA A 91 -2.88 0.48 0.35
C ALA A 91 -3.94 0.96 1.37
N TYR A 92 -5.19 0.50 1.23
CA TYR A 92 -6.23 0.82 2.20
C TYR A 92 -5.98 0.17 3.57
N VAL A 93 -5.48 -1.07 3.61
CA VAL A 93 -5.10 -1.75 4.86
C VAL A 93 -4.01 -0.95 5.60
N LEU A 94 -3.02 -0.43 4.89
CA LEU A 94 -1.99 0.46 5.44
C LEU A 94 -2.61 1.76 5.97
N GLN A 95 -3.53 2.38 5.21
CA GLN A 95 -4.23 3.59 5.63
C GLN A 95 -5.05 3.40 6.92
N ILE A 96 -5.92 2.38 6.98
CA ILE A 96 -6.78 2.16 8.16
C ILE A 96 -6.02 1.75 9.41
N THR A 97 -4.79 1.25 9.24
CA THR A 97 -3.89 0.95 10.36
C THR A 97 -3.05 2.15 10.81
N GLY A 98 -3.09 3.25 10.04
CA GLY A 98 -2.49 4.54 10.41
C GLY A 98 -1.13 4.82 9.77
N PHE A 99 -0.69 4.03 8.80
CA PHE A 99 0.53 4.34 8.03
C PHE A 99 0.26 5.48 7.03
N PRO A 100 1.20 6.44 6.88
CA PRO A 100 1.01 7.58 6.00
C PRO A 100 0.96 7.15 4.54
N ALA A 101 0.29 7.95 3.70
CA ALA A 101 0.46 7.87 2.25
C ALA A 101 1.74 8.57 1.82
N GLY A 102 2.24 8.22 0.63
CA GLY A 102 3.34 8.90 -0.06
C GLY A 102 2.99 9.13 -1.53
N ASP A 103 3.99 9.54 -2.32
CA ASP A 103 3.79 9.97 -3.71
C ASP A 103 3.99 8.83 -4.73
N ALA A 104 4.59 7.71 -4.30
CA ALA A 104 4.87 6.56 -5.16
C ALA A 104 3.77 5.49 -5.00
N PRO A 105 3.19 4.98 -6.10
CA PRO A 105 2.23 3.91 -6.02
C PRO A 105 2.89 2.60 -5.60
N LEU A 106 2.22 1.90 -4.70
CA LEU A 106 2.52 0.51 -4.38
C LEU A 106 2.34 -0.32 -5.65
N SER A 107 3.36 -1.09 -6.05
CA SER A 107 3.31 -1.91 -7.26
C SER A 107 3.99 -3.26 -7.03
N TYR A 108 3.26 -4.33 -7.28
CA TYR A 108 3.76 -5.70 -7.23
C TYR A 108 4.63 -6.00 -8.46
N SER A 109 4.17 -5.59 -9.64
CA SER A 109 4.81 -5.91 -10.93
C SER A 109 6.23 -5.36 -11.13
N ASN A 110 6.59 -4.28 -10.44
CA ASN A 110 7.91 -3.66 -10.53
C ASN A 110 8.89 -4.13 -9.45
N GLY A 111 8.50 -5.07 -8.57
CA GLY A 111 9.35 -5.65 -7.53
C GLY A 111 9.61 -4.76 -6.31
N THR A 112 9.13 -3.51 -6.29
CA THR A 112 9.45 -2.55 -5.22
C THR A 112 9.00 -2.98 -3.83
N MET A 113 7.96 -3.84 -3.74
CA MET A 113 7.50 -4.39 -2.46
C MET A 113 8.55 -5.25 -1.73
N GLU A 114 9.56 -5.79 -2.42
CA GLU A 114 10.67 -6.53 -1.79
C GLU A 114 11.56 -5.61 -0.93
N GLU A 115 11.62 -4.32 -1.30
CA GLU A 115 12.46 -3.31 -0.65
C GLU A 115 11.72 -2.55 0.46
N ILE A 116 10.39 -2.66 0.52
CA ILE A 116 9.56 -1.98 1.51
C ILE A 116 9.46 -2.86 2.76
N ALA A 117 10.13 -2.47 3.84
CA ALA A 117 10.05 -3.16 5.12
C ALA A 117 8.74 -2.87 5.89
N ILE A 118 8.21 -3.88 6.59
CA ILE A 118 7.12 -3.72 7.56
C ILE A 118 7.70 -3.18 8.87
N GLU A 119 7.91 -1.87 8.92
CA GLU A 119 8.33 -1.14 10.12
C GLU A 119 7.66 0.25 10.14
N PRO A 120 7.39 0.82 11.35
CA PRO A 120 6.96 2.20 11.46
C PRO A 120 8.05 3.17 10.99
N ALA A 121 7.68 4.44 10.80
CA ALA A 121 8.64 5.49 10.51
C ALA A 121 9.71 5.53 11.63
N SER A 122 10.97 5.68 11.23
CA SER A 122 12.10 5.85 12.15
C SER A 122 12.06 7.20 12.86
#